data_AF-A0A2M8LZ14-F1
#
_entry.id   AF-A0A2M8LZ14-F1
#
_cell.length_a   1.000
_cell.length_b   1.000
_cell.length_c   1.000
_cell.angle_alpha   90.00
_cell.angle_beta   90.00
_cell.angle_gamma   90.00
#
_symmetry.space_group_name_H-M   'P 1'
#
loop_
_entity.id
_entity.type
_entity.pdbx_description
1 polymer ?
#
loop_
_entity_poly.entity_id
_entity_poly.type
_entity_poly.pdbx_seq_one_letter_code
_entity_poly.pdbx_strand_id
1 'polypeptide(L)'
;MALLAPIVAVVIATLALMFMGHRQERANERNEAEAINRTAVLARSYVRDVLAAPAGFPGREAVRGIAERHDGRLVSYVRSEGSLTTTVKFFGRYEDTSMFGVSHSWVHRCCSAVFREDAADGLRGKATRLEKCDVG
;
A
#
# COMPACT_ATOMS: atom_id res chain seq x y z
N MET A 1 -33.72 -3.51 -45.29
CA MET A 1 -32.77 -4.44 -44.63
C MET A 1 -31.32 -3.96 -44.61
N ALA A 2 -30.86 -3.06 -45.51
CA ALA A 2 -29.47 -2.58 -45.53
C ALA A 2 -29.07 -1.60 -44.39
N LEU A 3 -30.04 -0.94 -43.74
CA LEU A 3 -29.81 0.04 -42.66
C LEU A 3 -29.59 -0.60 -41.27
N LEU A 4 -29.98 -1.85 -41.06
CA LEU A 4 -29.83 -2.53 -39.77
C LEU A 4 -28.41 -3.10 -39.57
N ALA A 5 -27.75 -3.53 -40.65
CA ALA A 5 -26.40 -4.08 -40.61
C ALA A 5 -25.35 -3.14 -39.98
N PRO A 6 -25.26 -1.84 -40.34
CA PRO A 6 -24.30 -0.94 -39.70
C PRO A 6 -24.62 -0.67 -38.24
N ILE A 7 -25.92 -0.58 -37.88
CA ILE A 7 -26.35 -0.37 -36.49
C ILE A 7 -25.98 -1.56 -35.63
N VAL A 8 -26.25 -2.78 -36.11
CA VAL A 8 -25.90 -4.02 -35.40
C VAL A 8 -24.38 -4.16 -35.27
N ALA A 9 -23.61 -3.83 -36.30
CA ALA A 9 -22.15 -3.86 -36.24
C ALA A 9 -21.59 -2.88 -35.20
N VAL A 10 -22.13 -1.66 -35.13
CA VAL A 10 -21.75 -0.67 -34.11
C VAL A 10 -22.07 -1.18 -32.71
N VAL A 11 -23.27 -1.73 -32.49
CA VAL A 11 -23.66 -2.28 -31.18
C VAL A 11 -22.73 -3.41 -30.73
N ILE A 12 -22.39 -4.34 -31.65
CA ILE A 12 -21.46 -5.44 -31.36
C ILE A 12 -20.06 -4.89 -31.00
N ALA A 13 -19.56 -3.91 -31.76
CA ALA A 13 -18.26 -3.29 -31.49
C ALA A 13 -18.23 -2.61 -30.12
N THR A 14 -19.28 -1.86 -29.75
CA THR A 14 -19.36 -1.18 -28.45
C THR A 14 -19.43 -2.19 -27.30
N LEU A 15 -20.20 -3.27 -27.44
CA LEU A 15 -20.27 -4.34 -26.43
C LEU A 15 -18.91 -5.03 -26.22
N ALA A 16 -18.19 -5.29 -27.31
CA ALA A 16 -16.85 -5.87 -27.24
C ALA A 16 -15.86 -4.93 -26.52
N LEU A 17 -15.89 -3.63 -26.83
CA LEU A 17 -15.06 -2.61 -26.16
C LEU A 17 -15.38 -2.50 -24.67
N MET A 18 -16.66 -2.48 -24.30
CA MET A 18 -17.08 -2.48 -22.89
C MET A 18 -16.60 -3.74 -22.16
N PHE A 19 -16.71 -4.91 -22.79
CA PHE A 19 -16.26 -6.17 -22.18
C PHE A 19 -14.73 -6.21 -21.98
N MET A 20 -13.97 -5.75 -22.97
CA MET A 20 -12.51 -5.65 -22.86
C MET A 20 -12.11 -4.64 -21.79
N GLY A 21 -12.74 -3.47 -21.76
CA GLY A 21 -12.53 -2.46 -20.72
C GLY A 21 -12.79 -3.01 -19.33
N HIS A 22 -13.91 -3.72 -19.13
CA HIS A 22 -14.21 -4.30 -17.83
C HIS A 22 -13.21 -5.38 -17.40
N ARG A 23 -12.73 -6.22 -18.33
CA ARG A 23 -11.67 -7.20 -18.01
C ARG A 23 -10.36 -6.53 -17.63
N GLN A 24 -10.02 -5.44 -18.32
CA GLN A 24 -8.83 -4.65 -18.06
C GLN A 24 -8.89 -3.98 -16.68
N GLU A 25 -10.01 -3.32 -16.35
CA GLU A 25 -10.24 -2.73 -15.02
C GLU A 25 -10.10 -3.77 -13.91
N ARG A 26 -10.73 -4.94 -14.07
CA ARG A 26 -10.61 -6.03 -13.09
C ARG A 26 -9.18 -6.54 -12.94
N ALA A 27 -8.39 -6.56 -14.01
CA ALA A 27 -6.98 -6.93 -13.93
C ALA A 27 -6.18 -5.88 -13.15
N ASN A 28 -6.42 -4.59 -13.42
CA ASN A 28 -5.76 -3.50 -12.73
C ASN A 28 -6.13 -3.44 -11.23
N GLU A 29 -7.40 -3.67 -10.88
CA GLU A 29 -7.85 -3.79 -9.49
C GLU A 29 -7.14 -4.93 -8.75
N ARG A 30 -6.96 -6.09 -9.41
CA ARG A 30 -6.20 -7.21 -8.83
C ARG A 30 -4.74 -6.86 -8.63
N ASN A 31 -4.12 -6.21 -9.62
CA ASN A 31 -2.72 -5.80 -9.55
C ASN A 31 -2.49 -4.77 -8.43
N GLU A 32 -3.38 -3.78 -8.29
CA GLU A 32 -3.33 -2.83 -7.18
C GLU A 32 -3.52 -3.54 -5.83
N ALA A 33 -4.51 -4.43 -5.72
CA ALA A 33 -4.76 -5.19 -4.50
C ALA A 33 -3.57 -6.06 -4.09
N GLU A 34 -2.90 -6.69 -5.06
CA GLU A 34 -1.69 -7.46 -4.81
C GLU A 34 -0.53 -6.57 -4.34
N ALA A 35 -0.34 -5.41 -4.95
CA ALA A 35 0.64 -4.43 -4.48
C ALA A 35 0.35 -3.96 -3.06
N ILE A 36 -0.92 -3.71 -2.71
CA ILE A 36 -1.32 -3.40 -1.33
C ILE A 36 -0.98 -4.56 -0.38
N ASN A 37 -1.26 -5.81 -0.77
CA ASN A 37 -0.93 -6.95 0.08
C ASN A 37 0.59 -7.11 0.30
N ARG A 38 1.40 -6.88 -0.74
CA ARG A 38 2.86 -6.86 -0.62
C ARG A 38 3.33 -5.74 0.33
N THR A 39 2.77 -4.53 0.21
CA THR A 39 3.08 -3.44 1.16
C THR A 39 2.68 -3.77 2.60
N ALA A 40 1.63 -4.58 2.82
CA ALA A 40 1.25 -5.04 4.16
C ALA A 40 2.31 -5.97 4.77
N VAL A 41 2.97 -6.79 3.95
CA VAL A 41 4.09 -7.63 4.40
C VAL A 41 5.27 -6.74 4.82
N LEU A 42 5.62 -5.74 4.01
CA LEU A 42 6.69 -4.77 4.33
C LEU A 42 6.39 -3.99 5.61
N ALA A 43 5.16 -3.52 5.79
CA ALA A 43 4.74 -2.83 7.00
C ALA A 43 4.85 -3.71 8.27
N ARG A 44 4.53 -5.00 8.17
CA ARG A 44 4.72 -5.95 9.27
C ARG A 44 6.21 -6.20 9.56
N SER A 45 7.03 -6.31 8.52
CA SER A 45 8.49 -6.45 8.68
C SER A 45 9.11 -5.21 9.32
N TYR A 46 8.68 -4.01 8.92
CA TYR A 46 9.04 -2.75 9.58
C TYR A 46 8.74 -2.78 11.08
N VAL A 47 7.52 -3.15 11.48
CA VAL A 47 7.14 -3.22 12.91
C VAL A 47 8.03 -4.21 13.66
N ARG A 48 8.30 -5.38 13.06
CA ARG A 48 9.17 -6.39 13.64
C ARG A 48 10.59 -5.88 13.84
N ASP A 49 11.15 -5.17 12.87
CA ASP A 49 12.50 -4.62 12.94
C ASP A 49 12.62 -3.48 13.96
N VAL A 50 11.56 -2.66 14.11
CA VAL A 50 11.50 -1.65 15.18
C VAL A 50 11.48 -2.31 16.56
N LEU A 51 10.75 -3.42 16.71
CA LEU A 51 10.71 -4.20 17.96
C LEU A 51 12.04 -4.91 18.26
N ALA A 52 12.77 -5.32 17.23
CA ALA A 52 14.07 -5.97 17.35
C ALA A 52 15.23 -4.97 17.56
N ALA A 53 14.96 -3.66 17.57
CA ALA A 53 16.01 -2.66 17.72
C ALA A 53 16.67 -2.75 19.11
N PRO A 54 18.02 -2.73 19.19
CA PRO A 54 18.71 -2.73 20.47
C PRO A 54 18.46 -1.40 21.21
N ALA A 55 18.23 -1.47 22.53
CA ALA A 55 18.07 -0.35 23.47
C ALA A 55 16.70 0.36 23.55
N GLY A 56 15.60 -0.41 23.62
CA GLY A 56 14.26 0.14 23.89
C GLY A 56 13.69 0.88 22.67
N PHE A 57 13.07 2.05 22.86
CA PHE A 57 12.53 2.81 21.72
C PHE A 57 13.64 3.37 20.81
N PRO A 58 13.70 2.97 19.53
CA PRO A 58 14.68 3.52 18.61
C PRO A 58 14.46 5.01 18.37
N GLY A 59 15.56 5.74 18.16
CA GLY A 59 15.53 7.15 17.78
C GLY A 59 14.91 7.37 16.39
N ARG A 60 14.49 8.60 16.11
CA ARG A 60 13.82 8.97 14.84
C ARG A 60 14.61 8.55 13.59
N GLU A 61 15.91 8.77 13.57
CA GLU A 61 16.77 8.42 12.43
C GLU A 61 16.89 6.91 12.22
N ALA A 62 16.95 6.12 13.31
CA ALA A 62 16.93 4.67 13.24
C ALA A 62 15.59 4.16 12.69
N VAL A 63 14.47 4.70 13.18
CA VAL A 63 13.14 4.40 12.64
C VAL A 63 13.02 4.78 11.17
N ARG A 64 13.56 5.94 10.76
CA ARG A 64 13.58 6.36 9.36
C ARG A 64 14.35 5.37 8.50
N GLY A 65 15.55 4.96 8.93
CA GLY A 65 16.35 3.97 8.22
C GLY A 65 15.69 2.59 8.16
N ILE A 66 14.98 2.15 9.21
CA ILE A 66 14.19 0.91 9.18
C ILE A 66 13.04 1.04 8.16
N ALA A 67 12.30 2.16 8.17
CA ALA A 67 11.22 2.39 7.21
C ALA A 67 11.73 2.36 5.75
N GLU A 68 12.83 3.04 5.46
CA GLU A 68 13.44 3.10 4.12
C GLU A 68 13.89 1.73 3.62
N ARG A 69 14.37 0.84 4.50
CA ARG A 69 14.71 -0.56 4.13
C ARG A 69 13.50 -1.40 3.72
N HIS A 70 12.30 -0.99 4.08
CA HIS A 70 11.04 -1.69 3.78
C HIS A 70 10.19 -0.91 2.78
N ASP A 71 10.81 -0.17 1.85
CA ASP A 71 10.14 0.69 0.85
C ASP A 71 9.11 1.64 1.48
N GLY A 72 9.44 2.16 2.67
CA GLY A 72 8.63 3.07 3.45
C GLY A 72 9.30 4.43 3.63
N ARG A 73 8.49 5.47 3.81
CA ARG A 73 8.93 6.81 4.22
C ARG A 73 8.31 7.17 5.55
N LEU A 74 9.13 7.49 6.53
CA LEU A 74 8.67 7.96 7.84
C LEU A 74 7.95 9.31 7.67
N VAL A 75 6.68 9.35 8.08
CA VAL A 75 5.83 10.54 8.03
C VAL A 75 5.82 11.23 9.39
N SER A 76 5.57 10.47 10.45
CA SER A 76 5.48 10.99 11.81
C SER A 76 6.27 10.13 12.79
N TYR A 77 6.80 10.79 13.81
CA TYR A 77 7.48 10.17 14.93
C TYR A 77 7.10 10.96 16.18
N VAL A 78 6.37 10.31 17.09
CA VAL A 78 5.90 10.92 18.33
C VAL A 78 6.31 10.00 19.46
N ARG A 79 7.24 10.48 20.30
CA ARG A 79 7.71 9.76 21.47
C ARG A 79 7.16 10.43 22.72
N SER A 80 6.63 9.62 23.62
CA SER A 80 6.17 10.03 24.95
C SER A 80 6.78 9.09 25.99
N GLU A 81 6.60 9.40 27.27
CA GLU A 81 7.02 8.51 28.35
C GLU A 81 6.37 7.13 28.19
N GLY A 82 7.18 6.08 28.08
CA GLY A 82 6.73 4.70 27.90
C GLY A 82 6.06 4.37 26.57
N SER A 83 6.04 5.26 25.57
CA SER A 83 5.46 4.95 24.25
C SER A 83 6.10 5.67 23.07
N LEU A 84 6.04 5.01 21.91
CA LEU A 84 6.46 5.55 20.63
C LEU A 84 5.37 5.29 19.59
N THR A 85 4.88 6.34 18.95
CA THR A 85 3.97 6.25 17.80
C THR A 85 4.71 6.68 16.53
N THR A 86 4.62 5.86 15.50
CA THR A 86 5.23 6.15 14.20
C THR A 86 4.21 5.97 13.09
N THR A 87 4.14 6.90 12.15
CA THR A 87 3.39 6.70 10.90
C THR A 87 4.37 6.59 9.75
N VAL A 88 4.28 5.50 8.98
CA VAL A 88 5.12 5.25 7.80
C VAL A 88 4.24 5.08 6.57
N LYS A 89 4.60 5.78 5.49
CA LYS A 89 3.98 5.66 4.17
C LYS A 89 4.74 4.62 3.35
N PHE A 90 4.09 3.50 3.01
CA PHE A 90 4.64 2.43 2.19
C PHE A 90 4.20 2.59 0.73
N PHE A 91 5.08 2.21 -0.20
CA PHE A 91 4.87 2.33 -1.63
C PHE A 91 4.77 0.95 -2.28
N GLY A 92 3.76 0.74 -3.10
CA GLY A 92 3.56 -0.47 -3.89
C GLY A 92 3.50 -0.11 -5.37
N ARG A 93 4.34 -0.72 -6.19
CA ARG A 93 4.28 -0.59 -7.66
C ARG A 93 3.41 -1.72 -8.22
N TYR A 94 2.57 -1.40 -9.19
CA TYR A 94 1.75 -2.39 -9.90
C TYR A 94 1.68 -2.10 -11.40
N GLU A 95 1.42 -3.14 -12.17
CA GLU A 95 1.17 -3.02 -13.60
C GLU A 95 -0.25 -2.54 -13.86
N ASP A 96 -0.36 -1.52 -14.69
CA ASP A 96 -1.62 -0.90 -15.09
C ASP A 96 -1.80 -1.07 -16.60
N THR A 97 -2.73 -1.95 -16.96
CA THR A 97 -3.01 -2.32 -18.34
C THR A 97 -4.01 -1.34 -18.92
N SER A 98 -3.74 -0.85 -20.12
CA SER A 98 -4.61 0.04 -20.89
C SER A 98 -4.74 -0.44 -22.34
N MET A 99 -5.66 0.18 -23.11
CA MET A 99 -5.71 -0.01 -24.57
C MET A 99 -4.41 0.37 -25.27
N PHE A 100 -3.55 1.17 -24.64
CA PHE A 100 -2.24 1.60 -25.15
C PHE A 100 -1.08 0.70 -24.69
N GLY A 101 -1.37 -0.39 -23.96
CA GLY A 101 -0.37 -1.32 -23.43
C GLY A 101 -0.25 -1.28 -21.90
N VAL A 102 0.81 -1.90 -21.39
CA VAL A 102 1.10 -2.00 -19.94
C VAL A 102 1.98 -0.83 -19.50
N SER A 103 1.56 -0.17 -18.42
CA SER A 103 2.30 0.88 -17.74
C SER A 103 2.54 0.52 -16.28
N HIS A 104 3.35 1.29 -15.56
CA HIS A 104 3.59 1.08 -14.13
C HIS A 104 2.95 2.22 -13.33
N SER A 105 2.03 1.86 -12.46
CA SER A 105 1.37 2.77 -11.53
C SER A 105 1.84 2.50 -10.10
N TRP A 106 1.58 3.47 -9.22
CA TRP A 106 1.99 3.41 -7.82
C TRP A 106 0.79 3.59 -6.91
N VAL A 107 0.69 2.71 -5.91
CA VAL A 107 -0.21 2.86 -4.78
C VAL A 107 0.61 3.15 -3.53
N HIS A 108 0.04 3.91 -2.61
CA HIS A 108 0.65 4.12 -1.31
C HIS A 108 -0.37 3.97 -0.19
N ARG A 109 0.09 3.44 0.94
CA ARG A 109 -0.72 3.25 2.15
C ARG A 109 0.09 3.61 3.39
N CYS A 110 -0.59 4.12 4.40
CA CYS A 110 0.02 4.50 5.65
C CYS A 110 -0.22 3.41 6.70
N CYS A 111 0.82 3.13 7.47
CA CYS A 111 0.78 2.26 8.65
C CYS A 111 1.11 3.12 9.87
N SER A 112 0.21 3.18 10.84
CA SER A 112 0.48 3.78 12.15
C SER A 112 0.79 2.66 13.14
N ALA A 113 1.94 2.71 13.78
CA ALA A 113 2.35 1.74 14.77
C ALA A 113 2.60 2.41 16.12
N VAL A 114 2.00 1.84 17.17
CA VAL A 114 2.19 2.26 18.56
C VAL A 114 2.99 1.18 19.26
N PHE A 115 4.14 1.58 19.79
CA PHE A 115 5.05 0.77 20.58
C PHE A 115 4.95 1.20 22.04
N ARG A 116 4.92 0.24 22.97
CA ARG A 116 4.87 0.46 24.41
C ARG A 116 5.85 -0.47 25.11
N GLU A 117 6.44 0.00 26.20
CA GLU A 117 7.22 -0.87 27.08
C GLU A 117 6.25 -1.69 27.94
N ASP A 118 6.39 -3.01 27.90
CA ASP A 118 5.72 -3.94 28.81
C ASP A 118 6.72 -4.37 29.89
N ALA A 119 6.31 -4.28 31.15
CA ALA A 119 7.17 -4.55 32.30
C ALA A 119 7.64 -6.03 32.36
N ALA A 120 6.95 -6.94 31.68
CA ALA A 120 7.26 -8.38 31.69
C ALA A 120 7.96 -8.90 30.41
N ASP A 121 7.65 -8.33 29.24
CA ASP A 121 8.03 -8.90 27.93
C ASP A 121 8.83 -7.95 27.02
N GLY A 122 9.26 -6.80 27.54
CA GLY A 122 10.00 -5.80 26.76
C GLY A 122 9.10 -4.97 25.84
N LEU A 123 9.59 -4.57 24.66
CA LEU A 123 8.85 -3.69 23.75
C LEU A 123 7.71 -4.45 23.05
N ARG A 124 6.48 -3.95 23.13
CA ARG A 124 5.33 -4.46 22.37
C ARG A 124 4.85 -3.45 21.36
N GLY A 125 4.44 -3.91 20.18
CA GLY A 125 4.04 -3.07 19.06
C GLY A 125 2.68 -3.48 18.52
N LYS A 126 1.79 -2.51 18.33
CA LYS A 126 0.51 -2.68 17.63
C LYS A 126 0.48 -1.75 16.43
N ALA A 127 0.27 -2.32 15.24
CA ALA A 127 0.07 -1.56 14.02
C ALA A 127 -1.41 -1.50 13.63
N THR A 128 -1.82 -0.37 13.07
CA THR A 128 -3.10 -0.24 12.39
C THR A 128 -3.08 -0.98 11.07
N ARG A 129 -4.27 -1.21 10.49
CA ARG A 129 -4.36 -1.68 9.11
C ARG A 129 -3.78 -0.61 8.19
N LEU A 130 -3.28 -1.04 7.03
CA LEU A 130 -2.90 -0.13 5.96
C LEU A 130 -4.11 0.68 5.50
N GLU A 131 -4.02 1.99 5.63
CA GLU A 131 -5.07 2.94 5.26
C GLU A 131 -4.57 3.90 4.16
N LYS A 132 -5.51 4.60 3.51
CA LYS A 132 -5.11 5.73 2.67
C LYS A 132 -4.40 6.76 3.56
N CYS A 133 -3.35 7.36 3.02
CA CYS A 133 -2.60 8.36 3.77
C CYS A 133 -3.38 9.67 3.81
N ASP A 134 -3.97 10.04 4.95
CA ASP A 134 -4.65 11.33 5.16
C ASP A 134 -3.68 12.50 5.39
N VAL A 135 -2.43 12.35 4.94
CA VAL A 135 -1.37 13.33 5.15
C VAL A 135 -1.48 14.40 4.06
N GLY A 136 -2.36 15.37 4.30
CA GLY A 136 -2.40 16.66 3.62
C GLY A 136 -1.27 17.58 4.07
#